data_AF-A0AAD6GHP5-F1
#
_entry.id   AF-A0AAD6GHP5-F1
#
_cell.length_a   1.000
_cell.length_b   1.000
_cell.length_c   1.000
_cell.angle_alpha   90.00
_cell.angle_beta   90.00
_cell.angle_gamma   90.00
#
_symmetry.space_group_name_H-M   'P 1'
#
loop_
_entity.id
_entity.type
_entity.pdbx_description
1 polymer ?
#
loop_
_entity_poly.entity_id
_entity_poly.type
_entity_poly.pdbx_seq_one_letter_code
_entity_poly.pdbx_strand_id
1 'polypeptide(L)'
;MSTLEEATAIRHTLSEYHVYHEGEEHVCLTPFLDPTKEFGYKKRHHKWQADDYASRHRRCNESNSYYIHRPVLAFHDPPRTLLRGSHKLGKPVCIINSSAFWRDWNIQFVPELGNVIDRRGVVKWERRTRLNNSIANDDRALKGYKVRSWRIWGESGGAYHRSVNARRKVLREEGKEENIPFDPAMADETVHLKWTSPLRNVRRYHFTYAGIAFFWEGTRDLPGDVWSKRLMPLNHLKLIAQIPGKERAFLAQYKSDFSSKKFGRLLVFDSAISRLLEESGNTALRTSQDDGENPFVAEHKQPESDTKNTRLYDLVIATSMCMVIGEWQKRLTVWFLVVMIVQTGNGMTIAGGGA
;
A
#
# COMPACT_ATOMS: atom_id res chain seq x y z
N MET A 1 -17.11 -23.48 -8.20
CA MET A 1 -16.12 -22.51 -7.68
C MET A 1 -14.81 -22.86 -8.33
N SER A 2 -14.19 -21.93 -9.09
CA SER A 2 -12.89 -22.20 -9.66
C SER A 2 -11.84 -22.36 -8.56
N THR A 3 -11.07 -23.44 -8.60
CA THR A 3 -10.02 -23.71 -7.60
C THR A 3 -8.77 -22.90 -7.93
N LEU A 4 -7.89 -22.68 -6.95
CA LEU A 4 -6.58 -22.11 -7.21
C LEU A 4 -5.80 -22.94 -8.24
N GLU A 5 -5.99 -24.26 -8.21
CA GLU A 5 -5.40 -25.21 -9.15
C GLU A 5 -5.88 -24.96 -10.60
N GLU A 6 -7.18 -24.78 -10.82
CA GLU A 6 -7.73 -24.45 -12.15
C GLU A 6 -7.19 -23.10 -12.66
N ALA A 7 -7.13 -22.07 -11.79
CA ALA A 7 -6.52 -20.78 -12.11
C ALA A 7 -4.99 -20.84 -12.34
N THR A 8 -4.29 -21.86 -11.85
CA THR A 8 -2.87 -22.10 -12.18
C THR A 8 -2.64 -23.07 -13.34
N ALA A 9 -3.64 -23.89 -13.67
CA ALA A 9 -3.59 -24.86 -14.77
C ALA A 9 -3.94 -24.21 -16.12
N ILE A 10 -4.87 -23.24 -16.11
CA ILE A 10 -5.00 -22.29 -17.20
C ILE A 10 -3.71 -21.45 -17.20
N ARG A 11 -3.09 -21.26 -18.38
CA ARG A 11 -1.86 -20.46 -18.58
C ARG A 11 -2.10 -18.96 -18.41
N HIS A 12 -2.65 -18.57 -17.27
CA HIS A 12 -2.85 -17.17 -16.92
C HIS A 12 -1.50 -16.47 -16.78
N THR A 13 -1.32 -15.36 -17.49
CA THR A 13 -0.27 -14.40 -17.17
C THR A 13 -0.45 -13.96 -15.72
N LEU A 14 0.60 -14.11 -14.93
CA LEU A 14 0.59 -13.99 -13.48
C LEU A 14 1.79 -13.14 -13.04
N SER A 15 1.52 -12.12 -12.23
CA SER A 15 2.55 -11.34 -11.55
C SER A 15 2.64 -11.72 -10.08
N GLU A 16 3.78 -12.33 -9.69
CA GLU A 16 4.13 -12.54 -8.28
C GLU A 16 4.90 -11.32 -7.74
N TYR A 17 4.53 -10.88 -6.54
CA TYR A 17 5.18 -9.80 -5.80
C TYR A 17 5.54 -10.30 -4.40
N HIS A 18 6.80 -10.15 -4.01
CA HIS A 18 7.26 -10.32 -2.64
C HIS A 18 7.10 -9.00 -1.89
N VAL A 19 6.45 -9.06 -0.73
CA VAL A 19 6.04 -7.89 0.05
C VAL A 19 6.94 -7.77 1.27
N TYR A 20 7.92 -6.88 1.22
CA TYR A 20 8.96 -6.71 2.23
C TYR A 20 8.76 -5.48 3.11
N HIS A 21 9.20 -5.59 4.37
CA HIS A 21 9.44 -4.42 5.21
C HIS A 21 10.67 -3.65 4.69
N GLU A 22 10.60 -2.33 4.72
CA GLU A 22 11.70 -1.43 4.38
C GLU A 22 11.87 -0.36 5.46
N GLY A 23 12.69 -0.68 6.47
CA GLY A 23 12.63 -0.01 7.77
C GLY A 23 11.36 -0.37 8.53
N GLU A 24 10.98 0.46 9.51
CA GLU A 24 9.83 0.22 10.38
C GLU A 24 8.49 0.59 9.72
N GLU A 25 8.49 1.60 8.85
CA GLU A 25 7.28 2.30 8.39
C GLU A 25 6.96 2.10 6.90
N HIS A 26 7.86 1.53 6.10
CA HIS A 26 7.69 1.44 4.64
C HIS A 26 7.58 0.00 4.16
N VAL A 27 6.97 -0.16 2.98
CA VAL A 27 6.76 -1.47 2.33
C VAL A 27 7.30 -1.41 0.91
N CYS A 28 8.01 -2.44 0.49
CA CYS A 28 8.44 -2.62 -0.90
C CYS A 28 7.79 -3.88 -1.46
N LEU A 29 7.14 -3.77 -2.62
CA LEU A 29 6.60 -4.87 -3.40
C LEU A 29 7.47 -5.03 -4.65
N THR A 30 8.06 -6.19 -4.83
CA THR A 30 8.99 -6.45 -5.94
C THR A 30 8.76 -7.87 -6.49
N PRO A 31 8.84 -8.09 -7.81
CA PRO A 31 8.79 -9.43 -8.38
C PRO A 31 10.07 -10.25 -8.11
N PHE A 32 11.07 -9.66 -7.44
CA PHE A 32 12.36 -10.27 -7.18
C PHE A 32 12.49 -10.71 -5.71
N LEU A 33 12.94 -11.94 -5.48
CA LEU A 33 13.23 -12.50 -4.16
C LEU A 33 14.48 -11.83 -3.56
N ASP A 34 14.37 -11.20 -2.39
CA ASP A 34 15.51 -10.65 -1.64
C ASP A 34 16.08 -11.69 -0.64
N PRO A 35 17.25 -12.31 -0.91
CA PRO A 35 17.79 -13.36 -0.05
C PRO A 35 18.06 -12.90 1.40
N THR A 36 18.27 -11.60 1.63
CA THR A 36 18.52 -11.03 2.97
C THR A 36 17.27 -10.96 3.85
N LYS A 37 16.09 -11.04 3.23
CA LYS A 37 14.77 -10.96 3.88
C LYS A 37 14.04 -12.30 3.91
N GLU A 38 14.39 -13.23 3.02
CA GLU A 38 13.88 -14.61 2.99
C GLU A 38 14.49 -15.53 4.07
N PHE A 39 15.82 -15.68 4.13
CA PHE A 39 16.45 -16.86 4.76
C PHE A 39 16.86 -16.72 6.24
N GLY A 40 16.64 -15.55 6.85
CA GLY A 40 17.15 -15.25 8.19
C GLY A 40 18.69 -15.16 8.25
N TYR A 41 19.22 -14.71 9.39
CA TYR A 41 20.61 -14.25 9.51
C TYR A 41 21.72 -15.33 9.45
N LYS A 42 21.42 -16.62 9.17
CA LYS A 42 22.26 -17.74 9.69
C LYS A 42 22.94 -18.70 8.69
N LYS A 43 23.11 -18.39 7.40
CA LYS A 43 23.98 -19.21 6.52
C LYS A 43 24.94 -18.36 5.68
N ARG A 44 26.26 -18.66 5.77
CA ARG A 44 27.33 -18.02 4.98
C ARG A 44 27.06 -18.09 3.46
N HIS A 45 26.44 -19.17 2.99
CA HIS A 45 26.07 -19.36 1.58
C HIS A 45 25.07 -18.31 1.05
N HIS A 46 24.16 -17.80 1.90
CA HIS A 46 23.21 -16.76 1.47
C HIS A 46 23.86 -15.37 1.41
N LYS A 47 25.03 -15.16 2.04
CA LYS A 47 25.73 -13.87 1.96
C LYS A 47 26.17 -13.59 0.51
N TRP A 48 26.76 -14.57 -0.17
CA TRP A 48 27.17 -14.39 -1.58
C TRP A 48 25.97 -14.15 -2.50
N GLN A 49 24.87 -14.88 -2.31
CA GLN A 49 23.62 -14.66 -3.04
C GLN A 49 23.02 -13.27 -2.79
N ALA A 50 23.08 -12.78 -1.54
CA ALA A 50 22.65 -11.44 -1.17
C ALA A 50 23.54 -10.34 -1.75
N ASP A 51 24.87 -10.52 -1.71
CA ASP A 51 25.84 -9.56 -2.25
C ASP A 51 25.71 -9.45 -3.78
N ASP A 52 25.55 -10.58 -4.48
CA ASP A 52 25.23 -10.62 -5.92
C ASP A 52 23.88 -9.97 -6.23
N TYR A 53 22.82 -10.33 -5.51
CA TYR A 53 21.49 -9.72 -5.64
C TYR A 53 21.51 -8.20 -5.46
N ALA A 54 22.16 -7.70 -4.40
CA ALA A 54 22.29 -6.28 -4.12
C ALA A 54 23.08 -5.53 -5.20
N SER A 55 24.07 -6.19 -5.82
CA SER A 55 24.84 -5.62 -6.93
C SER A 55 24.05 -5.50 -8.24
N ARG A 56 23.15 -6.47 -8.51
CA ARG A 56 22.33 -6.54 -9.73
C ARG A 56 21.06 -5.69 -9.64
N HIS A 57 20.30 -5.79 -8.55
CA HIS A 57 19.01 -5.09 -8.43
C HIS A 57 19.12 -3.59 -8.10
N ARG A 58 20.30 -3.09 -7.74
CA ARG A 58 20.60 -1.65 -7.82
C ARG A 58 20.67 -1.11 -9.26
N ARG A 59 20.64 -1.95 -10.29
CA ARG A 59 20.90 -1.56 -11.69
C ARG A 59 19.76 -1.87 -12.69
N CYS A 60 18.83 -2.77 -12.39
CA CYS A 60 17.89 -3.28 -13.40
C CYS A 60 16.40 -3.24 -12.98
N ASN A 61 15.61 -2.49 -13.76
CA ASN A 61 14.14 -2.41 -13.84
C ASN A 61 13.34 -2.39 -12.52
N GLU A 62 13.29 -1.19 -11.92
CA GLU A 62 12.34 -0.81 -10.87
C GLU A 62 10.89 -0.67 -11.38
N SER A 63 10.67 -0.62 -12.70
CA SER A 63 9.39 -0.31 -13.36
C SER A 63 8.22 -1.20 -12.94
N ASN A 64 8.48 -2.46 -12.62
CA ASN A 64 7.48 -3.44 -12.18
C ASN A 64 7.40 -3.60 -10.66
N SER A 65 8.00 -2.69 -9.87
CA SER A 65 7.91 -2.69 -8.40
C SER A 65 6.97 -1.59 -7.90
N TYR A 66 6.51 -1.72 -6.66
CA TYR A 66 5.76 -0.68 -5.95
C TYR A 66 6.39 -0.39 -4.59
N TYR A 67 6.29 0.86 -4.16
CA TYR A 67 6.76 1.32 -2.86
C TYR A 67 5.62 1.97 -2.09
N ILE A 68 5.52 1.70 -0.80
CA ILE A 68 4.62 2.41 0.11
C ILE A 68 5.45 3.23 1.05
N HIS A 69 5.38 4.53 0.87
CA HIS A 69 5.95 5.47 1.81
C HIS A 69 4.90 5.86 2.85
N ARG A 70 5.26 5.72 4.13
CA ARG A 70 4.51 6.24 5.27
C ARG A 70 5.31 7.39 5.86
N PRO A 71 4.89 8.64 5.66
CA PRO A 71 5.56 9.79 6.25
C PRO A 71 5.45 9.73 7.78
N VAL A 72 6.49 10.21 8.45
CA VAL A 72 6.51 10.40 9.91
C VAL A 72 6.58 11.89 10.19
N LEU A 73 5.56 12.45 10.84
CA LEU A 73 5.48 13.85 11.26
C LEU A 73 4.96 13.89 12.70
N ALA A 74 5.66 14.58 13.61
CA ALA A 74 5.20 14.63 15.00
C ALA A 74 3.81 15.27 15.12
N PHE A 75 2.97 14.71 16.01
CA PHE A 75 1.58 15.11 16.28
C PHE A 75 0.61 14.98 15.09
N HIS A 76 0.98 14.21 14.06
CA HIS A 76 0.15 13.94 12.89
C HIS A 76 0.26 12.45 12.49
N ASP A 77 -0.85 11.85 12.06
CA ASP A 77 -0.84 10.60 11.28
C ASP A 77 -1.11 11.01 9.81
N PRO A 78 -0.07 11.24 9.00
CA PRO A 78 -0.23 11.53 7.58
C PRO A 78 -0.59 10.26 6.81
N PRO A 79 -1.33 10.38 5.70
CA PRO A 79 -1.65 9.23 4.87
C PRO A 79 -0.40 8.61 4.25
N ARG A 80 -0.51 7.34 3.88
CA ARG A 80 0.53 6.64 3.12
C ARG A 80 0.42 7.05 1.65
N THR A 81 1.54 7.00 0.92
CA THR A 81 1.57 7.19 -0.53
C THR A 81 2.03 5.90 -1.17
N LEU A 82 1.27 5.40 -2.14
CA LEU A 82 1.72 4.34 -3.06
C LEU A 82 2.49 4.98 -4.21
N LEU A 83 3.66 4.44 -4.55
CA LEU A 83 4.49 4.89 -5.66
C LEU A 83 4.84 3.69 -6.55
N ARG A 84 4.94 3.90 -7.86
CA ARG A 84 5.57 2.96 -8.81
C ARG A 84 7.08 3.10 -8.71
N GLY A 85 7.79 1.98 -8.70
CA GLY A 85 9.22 1.89 -8.38
C GLY A 85 9.48 1.18 -7.05
N SER A 86 10.74 0.88 -6.79
CA SER A 86 11.21 0.19 -5.57
C SER A 86 11.58 1.15 -4.42
N HIS A 87 11.44 2.46 -4.61
CA HIS A 87 12.03 3.47 -3.74
C HIS A 87 11.18 4.77 -3.63
N LYS A 88 11.52 5.62 -2.64
CA LYS A 88 10.76 6.83 -2.23
C LYS A 88 10.62 7.97 -3.25
N LEU A 89 11.32 7.91 -4.38
CA LEU A 89 11.33 8.93 -5.43
C LEU A 89 10.57 8.49 -6.69
N GLY A 90 9.94 7.31 -6.65
CA GLY A 90 9.10 6.79 -7.73
C GLY A 90 7.88 7.68 -8.04
N LYS A 91 7.20 7.43 -9.17
CA LYS A 91 5.99 8.18 -9.57
C LYS A 91 4.86 7.85 -8.59
N PRO A 92 4.31 8.83 -7.83
CA PRO A 92 3.25 8.56 -6.88
C PRO A 92 1.93 8.30 -7.60
N VAL A 93 1.22 7.27 -7.14
CA VAL A 93 0.00 6.71 -7.76
C VAL A 93 -1.25 7.18 -7.01
N CYS A 94 -1.31 6.94 -5.69
CA CYS A 94 -2.45 7.30 -4.86
C CYS A 94 -2.05 7.58 -3.42
N ILE A 95 -2.95 8.28 -2.72
CA ILE A 95 -2.89 8.54 -1.28
C ILE A 95 -3.80 7.52 -0.58
N ILE A 96 -3.31 6.89 0.49
CA ILE A 96 -4.02 5.88 1.27
C ILE A 96 -4.21 6.40 2.69
N ASN A 97 -5.43 6.81 3.01
CA ASN A 97 -5.86 7.20 4.35
C ASN A 97 -6.42 5.97 5.09
N SER A 98 -6.04 5.79 6.36
CA SER A 98 -6.55 4.71 7.23
C SER A 98 -7.39 5.27 8.36
N SER A 99 -8.57 4.69 8.63
CA SER A 99 -9.34 4.95 9.84
C SER A 99 -8.68 4.35 11.08
N ALA A 100 -9.18 4.75 12.26
CA ALA A 100 -8.94 3.99 13.48
C ALA A 100 -9.34 2.51 13.29
N PHE A 101 -8.58 1.60 13.93
CA PHE A 101 -8.81 0.15 13.93
C PHE A 101 -8.83 -0.55 12.55
N TRP A 102 -8.26 0.07 11.50
CA TRP A 102 -8.08 -0.54 10.17
C TRP A 102 -9.38 -1.00 9.49
N ARG A 103 -10.52 -0.45 9.93
CA ARG A 103 -11.86 -0.82 9.46
C ARG A 103 -12.17 -0.21 8.11
N ASP A 104 -11.84 1.06 7.92
CA ASP A 104 -12.12 1.80 6.71
C ASP A 104 -10.85 2.44 6.16
N TRP A 105 -10.68 2.36 4.84
CA TRP A 105 -9.58 2.98 4.11
C TRP A 105 -10.15 3.82 2.98
N ASN A 106 -9.65 5.05 2.82
CA ASN A 106 -9.99 5.92 1.72
C ASN A 106 -8.75 6.07 0.82
N ILE A 107 -8.82 5.45 -0.36
CA ILE A 107 -7.79 5.49 -1.40
C ILE A 107 -8.16 6.59 -2.37
N GLN A 108 -7.36 7.66 -2.41
CA GLN A 108 -7.57 8.84 -3.23
C GLN A 108 -6.57 8.83 -4.39
N PHE A 109 -7.06 8.76 -5.62
CA PHE A 109 -6.27 9.07 -6.81
C PHE A 109 -6.31 10.58 -7.04
N VAL A 110 -5.25 11.14 -7.61
CA VAL A 110 -5.14 12.58 -7.86
C VAL A 110 -4.36 12.77 -9.16
N PRO A 111 -4.84 13.60 -10.11
CA PRO A 111 -4.06 14.01 -11.27
C PRO A 111 -2.75 14.66 -10.84
N GLU A 112 -1.66 14.40 -11.56
CA GLU A 112 -0.33 14.93 -11.27
C GLU A 112 0.10 14.83 -9.78
N LEU A 113 -0.15 13.69 -9.11
CA LEU A 113 0.10 13.55 -7.67
C LEU A 113 1.53 13.94 -7.20
N GLY A 114 2.54 13.88 -8.08
CA GLY A 114 3.91 14.37 -7.84
C GLY A 114 4.01 15.90 -7.66
N ASN A 115 3.10 16.67 -8.27
CA ASN A 115 2.95 18.11 -8.06
C ASN A 115 2.17 18.44 -6.79
N VAL A 116 1.39 17.49 -6.25
CA VAL A 116 0.59 17.64 -5.03
C VAL A 116 1.36 17.25 -3.77
N ILE A 117 2.21 16.22 -3.85
CA ILE A 117 3.02 15.70 -2.74
C ILE A 117 4.39 16.41 -2.65
N ASP A 118 4.92 16.62 -1.44
CA ASP A 118 6.28 17.12 -1.20
C ASP A 118 7.30 16.00 -0.90
N ARG A 119 8.59 16.37 -0.74
CA ARG A 119 9.68 15.43 -0.48
C ARG A 119 9.66 14.75 0.91
N ARG A 120 8.69 15.04 1.76
CA ARG A 120 8.38 14.27 2.98
C ARG A 120 7.38 13.15 2.70
N GLY A 121 6.72 13.18 1.53
CA GLY A 121 5.67 12.25 1.12
C GLY A 121 4.27 12.63 1.59
N VAL A 122 4.04 13.91 1.91
CA VAL A 122 2.73 14.43 2.33
C VAL A 122 2.21 15.47 1.34
N VAL A 123 0.90 15.68 1.34
CA VAL A 123 0.26 16.76 0.56
C VAL A 123 0.82 18.12 1.01
N LYS A 124 1.25 18.91 0.03
CA LYS A 124 1.73 20.29 0.18
C LYS A 124 0.68 21.18 0.85
N TRP A 125 1.12 22.19 1.60
CA TRP A 125 0.18 23.09 2.30
C TRP A 125 -0.61 23.98 1.34
N GLU A 126 0.07 24.46 0.30
CA GLU A 126 -0.46 25.19 -0.85
C GLU A 126 -1.54 24.42 -1.63
N ARG A 127 -1.45 23.07 -1.65
CA ARG A 127 -2.31 22.17 -2.42
C ARG A 127 -3.52 21.60 -1.66
N ARG A 128 -3.74 21.99 -0.41
CA ARG A 128 -4.91 21.55 0.39
C ARG A 128 -6.22 21.96 -0.28
N THR A 129 -7.24 21.10 -0.27
CA THR A 129 -8.52 21.40 -0.96
C THR A 129 -9.28 22.56 -0.31
N ARG A 130 -9.20 22.69 1.02
CA ARG A 130 -9.95 23.71 1.79
C ARG A 130 -9.01 24.63 2.55
N LEU A 131 -9.32 25.92 2.58
CA LEU A 131 -8.54 26.93 3.30
C LEU A 131 -8.31 26.56 4.78
N ASN A 132 -9.34 26.05 5.46
CA ASN A 132 -9.30 25.59 6.85
C ASN A 132 -8.64 24.21 7.08
N ASN A 133 -8.16 23.56 6.02
CA ASN A 133 -7.52 22.24 6.04
C ASN A 133 -8.39 21.09 6.62
N SER A 134 -9.71 21.24 6.61
CA SER A 134 -10.65 20.18 6.98
C SER A 134 -10.89 19.20 5.82
N ILE A 135 -11.11 17.93 6.15
CA ILE A 135 -11.56 16.86 5.24
C ILE A 135 -12.95 16.33 5.63
N ALA A 136 -13.68 17.06 6.46
CA ALA A 136 -14.98 16.63 6.95
C ALA A 136 -16.03 16.65 5.82
N ASN A 137 -16.81 15.58 5.75
CA ASN A 137 -17.95 15.40 4.82
C ASN A 137 -17.56 15.40 3.33
N ASP A 138 -16.31 15.09 3.00
CA ASP A 138 -15.81 15.09 1.61
C ASP A 138 -14.62 14.16 1.48
N ASP A 139 -14.88 13.00 0.90
CA ASP A 139 -13.89 11.95 0.74
C ASP A 139 -12.83 12.27 -0.33
N ARG A 140 -13.05 13.29 -1.17
CA ARG A 140 -12.11 13.77 -2.20
C ARG A 140 -11.17 14.86 -1.67
N ALA A 141 -11.46 15.43 -0.52
CA ALA A 141 -10.65 16.49 0.09
C ALA A 141 -9.28 15.98 0.52
N LEU A 142 -8.25 16.77 0.17
CA LEU A 142 -6.86 16.55 0.50
C LEU A 142 -6.44 17.47 1.65
N LYS A 143 -5.94 16.86 2.73
CA LYS A 143 -5.37 17.56 3.88
C LYS A 143 -3.91 17.92 3.62
N GLY A 144 -3.58 19.21 3.53
CA GLY A 144 -2.20 19.67 3.41
C GLY A 144 -1.48 19.72 4.76
N TYR A 145 -0.15 19.61 4.73
CA TYR A 145 0.68 19.58 5.94
C TYR A 145 1.71 20.72 5.92
N LYS A 146 1.56 21.73 6.78
CA LYS A 146 2.50 22.86 6.85
C LYS A 146 3.89 22.40 7.30
N VAL A 147 4.95 22.94 6.69
CA VAL A 147 6.33 22.79 7.20
C VAL A 147 6.50 23.72 8.41
N ARG A 148 6.87 23.19 9.57
CA ARG A 148 7.18 23.96 10.79
C ARG A 148 8.60 24.51 10.76
N SER A 149 8.90 25.51 11.58
CA SER A 149 10.27 26.03 11.80
C SER A 149 11.22 25.01 12.46
N TRP A 150 10.66 24.10 13.25
CA TRP A 150 11.37 23.04 13.98
C TRP A 150 10.95 21.64 13.52
N ARG A 151 11.74 20.63 13.86
CA ARG A 151 11.56 19.22 13.48
C ARG A 151 12.06 18.32 14.61
N ILE A 152 11.30 17.28 14.97
CA ILE A 152 11.77 16.23 15.89
C ILE A 152 12.66 15.24 15.12
N TRP A 153 13.55 14.57 15.84
CA TRP A 153 14.30 13.42 15.32
C TRP A 153 13.35 12.33 14.77
N GLY A 154 13.79 11.57 13.77
CA GLY A 154 12.95 10.59 13.06
C GLY A 154 11.99 11.14 11.99
N GLU A 155 11.59 12.43 12.01
CA GLU A 155 10.61 12.95 11.03
C GLU A 155 11.09 12.88 9.56
N SER A 156 10.16 12.61 8.64
CA SER A 156 10.42 12.46 7.21
C SER A 156 10.87 13.75 6.51
N GLY A 157 11.68 13.61 5.45
CA GLY A 157 12.10 14.70 4.56
C GLY A 157 12.91 15.82 5.20
N GLY A 158 13.81 15.51 6.15
CA GLY A 158 14.63 16.50 6.86
C GLY A 158 15.47 17.44 5.97
N ALA A 159 15.89 17.00 4.78
CA ALA A 159 16.58 17.88 3.82
C ALA A 159 15.64 18.96 3.23
N TYR A 160 14.38 18.60 2.96
CA TYR A 160 13.35 19.53 2.47
C TYR A 160 12.89 20.50 3.57
N HIS A 161 12.78 20.03 4.82
CA HIS A 161 12.56 20.92 5.97
C HIS A 161 13.63 22.01 6.08
N ARG A 162 14.92 21.62 5.94
CA ARG A 162 16.04 22.57 5.95
C ARG A 162 15.97 23.57 4.80
N SER A 163 15.71 23.14 3.56
CA SER A 163 15.66 24.05 2.41
C SER A 163 14.49 25.03 2.48
N VAL A 164 13.30 24.58 2.91
CA VAL A 164 12.13 25.46 3.12
C VAL A 164 12.42 26.51 4.19
N ASN A 165 13.00 26.12 5.34
CA ASN A 165 13.27 27.07 6.42
C ASN A 165 14.47 27.99 6.14
N ALA A 166 15.46 27.55 5.36
CA ALA A 166 16.52 28.43 4.84
C ALA A 166 15.95 29.52 3.93
N ARG A 167 15.07 29.16 2.98
CA ARG A 167 14.39 30.13 2.11
C ARG A 167 13.54 31.13 2.90
N ARG A 168 12.81 30.67 3.92
CA ARG A 168 12.04 31.54 4.82
C ARG A 168 12.90 32.51 5.63
N LYS A 169 14.11 32.09 6.02
CA LYS A 169 15.08 32.96 6.69
C LYS A 169 15.50 34.11 5.76
N VAL A 170 15.84 33.80 4.51
CA VAL A 170 16.20 34.81 3.49
C VAL A 170 15.03 35.78 3.23
N LEU A 171 13.81 35.28 3.01
CA LEU A 171 12.63 36.15 2.82
C LEU A 171 12.42 37.10 4.00
N ARG A 172 12.61 36.61 5.24
CA ARG A 172 12.49 37.44 6.45
C ARG A 172 13.60 38.49 6.56
N GLU A 173 14.83 38.17 6.13
CA GLU A 173 15.96 39.10 6.05
C GLU A 173 15.72 40.19 4.98
N GLU A 174 15.01 39.86 3.90
CA GLU A 174 14.55 40.79 2.87
C GLU A 174 13.29 41.60 3.27
N GLY A 175 12.72 41.37 4.47
CA GLY A 175 11.48 42.01 4.92
C GLY A 175 10.21 41.56 4.17
N LYS A 176 10.27 40.43 3.46
CA LYS A 176 9.16 39.88 2.66
C LYS A 176 8.43 38.77 3.40
N GLU A 177 7.11 38.78 3.35
CA GLU A 177 6.31 37.64 3.81
C GLU A 177 6.29 36.50 2.79
N GLU A 178 6.26 35.25 3.26
CA GLU A 178 6.10 34.07 2.41
C GLU A 178 4.64 34.01 1.92
N ASN A 179 4.34 34.67 0.79
CA ASN A 179 3.05 34.53 0.12
C ASN A 179 2.94 33.12 -0.48
N ILE A 180 2.36 32.20 0.28
CA ILE A 180 2.10 30.82 -0.15
C ILE A 180 0.82 30.84 -1.02
N PRO A 181 0.90 30.60 -2.35
CA PRO A 181 -0.29 30.55 -3.17
C PRO A 181 -1.24 29.44 -2.70
N PHE A 182 -2.54 29.69 -2.84
CA PHE A 182 -3.57 28.69 -2.60
C PHE A 182 -4.01 28.13 -3.95
N ASP A 183 -3.59 26.90 -4.24
CA ASP A 183 -3.79 26.22 -5.51
C ASP A 183 -4.39 24.83 -5.20
N PRO A 184 -5.69 24.76 -4.85
CA PRO A 184 -6.30 23.60 -4.23
C PRO A 184 -6.33 22.41 -5.19
N ALA A 185 -5.72 21.30 -4.79
CA ALA A 185 -5.89 20.00 -5.44
C ALA A 185 -7.05 19.22 -4.81
N MET A 186 -7.65 18.31 -5.57
CA MET A 186 -8.73 17.43 -5.14
C MET A 186 -8.58 16.08 -5.84
N ALA A 187 -9.03 14.99 -5.21
CA ALA A 187 -9.05 13.67 -5.83
C ALA A 187 -10.01 13.62 -7.04
N ASP A 188 -9.56 12.99 -8.14
CA ASP A 188 -10.40 12.66 -9.28
C ASP A 188 -11.34 11.49 -8.92
N GLU A 189 -10.78 10.48 -8.26
CA GLU A 189 -11.44 9.25 -7.87
C GLU A 189 -11.11 8.85 -6.43
N THR A 190 -12.10 8.31 -5.72
CA THR A 190 -11.97 7.87 -4.33
C THR A 190 -12.59 6.49 -4.16
N VAL A 191 -11.83 5.56 -3.58
CA VAL A 191 -12.28 4.19 -3.32
C VAL A 191 -12.26 3.89 -1.83
N HIS A 192 -13.45 3.55 -1.32
CA HIS A 192 -13.65 3.18 0.08
C HIS A 192 -13.57 1.67 0.27
N LEU A 193 -12.48 1.20 0.86
CA LEU A 193 -12.30 -0.19 1.26
C LEU A 193 -12.72 -0.35 2.72
N LYS A 194 -13.87 -1.01 2.95
CA LYS A 194 -14.50 -1.17 4.28
C LYS A 194 -14.50 -2.62 4.74
N TRP A 195 -14.18 -2.87 6.00
CA TRP A 195 -14.24 -4.17 6.66
C TRP A 195 -15.68 -4.51 7.09
N THR A 196 -16.42 -5.17 6.20
CA THR A 196 -17.89 -5.26 6.29
C THR A 196 -18.48 -6.10 7.42
N SER A 197 -17.72 -6.99 8.07
CA SER A 197 -18.24 -7.78 9.19
C SER A 197 -17.14 -8.40 10.07
N PRO A 198 -16.58 -7.66 11.04
CA PRO A 198 -15.52 -8.18 11.91
C PRO A 198 -15.93 -9.41 12.75
N LEU A 199 -17.24 -9.66 12.93
CA LEU A 199 -17.75 -10.71 13.83
C LEU A 199 -18.34 -11.95 13.12
N ARG A 200 -18.91 -11.82 11.91
CA ARG A 200 -19.50 -12.97 11.18
C ARG A 200 -18.60 -13.45 10.03
N ASN A 201 -18.14 -12.52 9.19
CA ASN A 201 -17.17 -12.79 8.13
C ASN A 201 -15.88 -12.05 8.44
N VAL A 202 -15.16 -12.56 9.45
CA VAL A 202 -14.05 -11.89 10.16
C VAL A 202 -13.02 -11.26 9.21
N ARG A 203 -12.91 -11.73 7.96
CA ARG A 203 -12.12 -11.08 6.90
C ARG A 203 -12.85 -11.03 5.57
N ARG A 204 -13.91 -10.23 5.49
CA ARG A 204 -14.45 -9.71 4.23
C ARG A 204 -14.34 -8.18 4.21
N TYR A 205 -13.47 -7.67 3.34
CA TYR A 205 -13.43 -6.25 3.01
C TYR A 205 -14.06 -6.04 1.65
N HIS A 206 -14.78 -4.93 1.50
CA HIS A 206 -15.56 -4.61 0.32
C HIS A 206 -15.21 -3.21 -0.17
N PHE A 207 -15.14 -3.06 -1.49
CA PHE A 207 -15.14 -1.77 -2.16
C PHE A 207 -15.90 -1.88 -3.48
N THR A 208 -16.37 -0.75 -3.99
CA THR A 208 -17.00 -0.64 -5.30
C THR A 208 -16.14 0.27 -6.18
N TYR A 209 -15.89 -0.13 -7.42
CA TYR A 209 -15.15 0.68 -8.39
C TYR A 209 -15.74 0.46 -9.78
N ALA A 210 -15.98 1.56 -10.52
CA ALA A 210 -16.55 1.55 -11.87
C ALA A 210 -17.86 0.72 -12.03
N GLY A 211 -18.69 0.65 -10.99
CA GLY A 211 -19.92 -0.15 -10.94
C GLY A 211 -19.74 -1.64 -10.60
N ILE A 212 -18.50 -2.10 -10.43
CA ILE A 212 -18.16 -3.48 -10.07
C ILE A 212 -17.94 -3.57 -8.56
N ALA A 213 -18.47 -4.63 -7.93
CA ALA A 213 -18.26 -4.90 -6.51
C ALA A 213 -17.04 -5.81 -6.32
N PHE A 214 -16.14 -5.45 -5.40
CA PHE A 214 -14.90 -6.17 -5.12
C PHE A 214 -14.84 -6.60 -3.67
N PHE A 215 -14.36 -7.83 -3.45
CA PHE A 215 -14.29 -8.45 -2.13
C PHE A 215 -12.90 -9.05 -1.89
N TRP A 216 -12.22 -8.58 -0.85
CA TRP A 216 -11.08 -9.27 -0.26
C TRP A 216 -11.61 -10.23 0.82
N GLU A 217 -11.54 -11.54 0.55
CA GLU A 217 -12.04 -12.59 1.42
C GLU A 217 -10.90 -13.45 2.00
N GLY A 218 -11.01 -13.82 3.28
CA GLY A 218 -10.14 -14.84 3.88
C GLY A 218 -10.29 -16.19 3.17
N THR A 219 -9.18 -16.84 2.85
CA THR A 219 -9.15 -18.15 2.17
C THR A 219 -8.32 -19.18 2.94
N ARG A 220 -8.75 -20.45 2.86
CA ARG A 220 -8.02 -21.63 3.33
C ARG A 220 -7.41 -22.44 2.17
N ASP A 221 -7.55 -21.93 0.95
CA ASP A 221 -7.27 -22.61 -0.32
C ASP A 221 -5.75 -22.52 -0.61
N LEU A 222 -4.98 -23.28 0.18
CA LEU A 222 -3.52 -23.31 0.13
C LEU A 222 -3.00 -24.71 -0.22
N PRO A 223 -2.07 -24.85 -1.18
CA PRO A 223 -1.19 -26.02 -1.22
C PRO A 223 -0.26 -25.96 0.00
N GLY A 224 -0.22 -27.02 0.80
CA GLY A 224 0.61 -27.06 2.02
C GLY A 224 0.06 -27.96 3.14
N ASP A 225 0.88 -28.10 4.18
CA ASP A 225 0.67 -28.95 5.35
C ASP A 225 -0.57 -28.54 6.18
N VAL A 226 -1.19 -29.52 6.83
CA VAL A 226 -2.41 -29.39 7.64
C VAL A 226 -2.24 -28.40 8.78
N TRP A 227 -1.05 -28.31 9.40
CA TRP A 227 -0.79 -27.34 10.46
C TRP A 227 -0.79 -25.90 9.95
N SER A 228 -0.21 -25.65 8.77
CA SER A 228 -0.29 -24.33 8.13
C SER A 228 -1.74 -23.93 7.84
N LYS A 229 -2.56 -24.87 7.35
CA LYS A 229 -4.00 -24.66 7.10
C LYS A 229 -4.82 -24.41 8.38
N ARG A 230 -4.42 -25.00 9.51
CA ARG A 230 -5.12 -24.89 10.80
C ARG A 230 -4.72 -23.64 11.60
N LEU A 231 -3.45 -23.25 11.56
CA LEU A 231 -2.91 -22.07 12.26
C LEU A 231 -2.94 -20.79 11.41
N MET A 232 -2.93 -20.90 10.08
CA MET A 232 -2.93 -19.77 9.16
C MET A 232 -4.20 -19.57 8.29
N PRO A 233 -5.45 -19.94 8.65
CA PRO A 233 -6.63 -19.61 7.84
C PRO A 233 -6.99 -18.10 7.87
N LEU A 234 -6.01 -17.21 8.09
CA LEU A 234 -6.17 -15.91 8.72
C LEU A 234 -5.55 -14.69 7.99
N ASN A 235 -4.36 -14.61 7.40
CA ASN A 235 -3.38 -15.60 6.99
C ASN A 235 -3.21 -15.44 5.47
N HIS A 236 -4.30 -15.68 4.73
CA HIS A 236 -4.33 -15.61 3.27
C HIS A 236 -5.66 -15.02 2.80
N LEU A 237 -5.60 -14.22 1.74
CA LEU A 237 -6.72 -13.44 1.23
C LEU A 237 -6.85 -13.65 -0.28
N LYS A 238 -8.09 -13.65 -0.79
CA LYS A 238 -8.40 -13.65 -2.22
C LYS A 238 -9.22 -12.41 -2.59
N LEU A 239 -8.86 -11.76 -3.69
CA LEU A 239 -9.63 -10.70 -4.32
C LEU A 239 -10.56 -11.29 -5.35
N ILE A 240 -11.85 -11.04 -5.18
CA ILE A 240 -12.92 -11.45 -6.09
C ILE A 240 -13.63 -10.20 -6.60
N ALA A 241 -13.84 -10.10 -7.91
CA ALA A 241 -14.75 -9.14 -8.51
C ALA A 241 -16.08 -9.80 -8.88
N GLN A 242 -17.16 -9.04 -8.72
CA GLN A 242 -18.52 -9.45 -9.07
C GLN A 242 -19.15 -8.37 -9.94
N ILE A 243 -19.28 -8.66 -11.24
CA ILE A 243 -20.10 -7.87 -12.18
C ILE A 243 -21.57 -8.31 -12.02
N PRO A 244 -22.55 -7.38 -11.99
CA PRO A 244 -23.96 -7.74 -11.98
C PRO A 244 -24.34 -8.68 -13.15
N GLY A 245 -25.04 -9.79 -12.84
CA GLY A 245 -25.48 -10.76 -13.85
C GLY A 245 -24.40 -11.71 -14.41
N LYS A 246 -23.15 -11.62 -13.94
CA LYS A 246 -22.04 -12.50 -14.37
C LYS A 246 -21.48 -13.34 -13.22
N GLU A 247 -20.66 -14.33 -13.58
CA GLU A 247 -19.87 -15.08 -12.61
C GLU A 247 -18.81 -14.22 -11.90
N ARG A 248 -18.30 -14.76 -10.79
CA ARG A 248 -17.27 -14.10 -9.96
C ARG A 248 -15.88 -14.32 -10.53
N ALA A 249 -15.18 -13.23 -10.88
CA ALA A 249 -13.79 -13.28 -11.33
C ALA A 249 -12.82 -13.26 -10.14
N PHE A 250 -11.84 -14.16 -10.14
CA PHE A 250 -10.75 -14.19 -9.15
C PHE A 250 -9.54 -13.42 -9.71
N LEU A 251 -9.10 -12.37 -9.01
CA LEU A 251 -8.14 -11.38 -9.55
C LEU A 251 -6.77 -11.39 -8.87
N ALA A 252 -6.71 -11.69 -7.57
CA ALA A 252 -5.46 -11.72 -6.83
C ALA A 252 -5.53 -12.63 -5.60
N GLN A 253 -4.39 -13.17 -5.17
CA GLN A 253 -4.25 -13.92 -3.93
C GLN A 253 -3.06 -13.40 -3.13
N TYR A 254 -3.29 -12.98 -1.88
CA TYR A 254 -2.24 -12.69 -0.94
C TYR A 254 -1.99 -13.87 0.01
N LYS A 255 -0.72 -14.22 0.21
CA LYS A 255 -0.27 -15.23 1.15
C LYS A 255 0.71 -14.62 2.15
N SER A 256 0.33 -14.54 3.43
CA SER A 256 1.24 -14.07 4.48
C SER A 256 2.43 -15.01 4.65
N ASP A 257 3.56 -14.42 5.00
CA ASP A 257 4.74 -15.07 5.55
C ASP A 257 4.77 -14.88 7.08
N PHE A 258 5.71 -15.53 7.76
CA PHE A 258 6.05 -15.32 9.18
C PHE A 258 7.41 -14.64 9.38
N SER A 259 8.21 -14.46 8.33
CA SER A 259 9.47 -13.72 8.41
C SER A 259 9.27 -12.29 8.92
N SER A 260 10.07 -11.87 9.90
CA SER A 260 10.06 -10.51 10.46
C SER A 260 10.40 -9.41 9.45
N LYS A 261 10.94 -9.77 8.28
CA LYS A 261 11.32 -8.83 7.21
C LYS A 261 10.41 -8.88 5.98
N LYS A 262 9.43 -9.78 5.96
CA LYS A 262 8.55 -10.01 4.81
C LYS A 262 7.13 -10.24 5.28
N PHE A 263 6.21 -9.38 4.85
CA PHE A 263 4.80 -9.56 5.12
C PHE A 263 4.28 -10.83 4.44
N GLY A 264 4.64 -11.07 3.18
CA GLY A 264 4.04 -12.13 2.38
C GLY A 264 4.40 -12.10 0.91
N ARG A 265 3.54 -12.75 0.13
CA ARG A 265 3.55 -12.80 -1.33
C ARG A 265 2.17 -12.43 -1.87
N LEU A 266 2.11 -11.61 -2.90
CA LEU A 266 0.90 -11.24 -3.62
C LEU A 266 0.98 -11.79 -5.03
N LEU A 267 -0.01 -12.57 -5.44
CA LEU A 267 -0.18 -13.12 -6.77
C LEU A 267 -1.29 -12.31 -7.45
N VAL A 268 -1.03 -11.71 -8.61
CA VAL A 268 -2.01 -10.94 -9.39
C VAL A 268 -2.22 -11.66 -10.73
N PHE A 269 -3.47 -12.03 -11.02
CA PHE A 269 -3.82 -12.77 -12.23
C PHE A 269 -4.09 -11.77 -13.36
N ASP A 270 -3.01 -11.33 -14.01
CA ASP A 270 -3.02 -10.26 -15.02
C ASP A 270 -4.06 -10.51 -16.12
N SER A 271 -4.12 -11.72 -16.67
CA SER A 271 -5.14 -12.12 -17.66
C SER A 271 -6.58 -12.11 -17.15
N ALA A 272 -6.83 -12.36 -15.86
CA ALA A 272 -8.16 -12.22 -15.26
C ALA A 272 -8.57 -10.75 -15.12
N ILE A 273 -7.60 -9.86 -14.89
CA ILE A 273 -7.80 -8.40 -14.93
C ILE A 273 -8.07 -7.96 -16.38
N SER A 274 -7.26 -8.37 -17.36
CA SER A 274 -7.49 -8.07 -18.79
C SER A 274 -8.90 -8.44 -19.25
N ARG A 275 -9.32 -9.69 -18.96
CA ARG A 275 -10.67 -10.14 -19.25
C ARG A 275 -11.73 -9.29 -18.56
N LEU A 276 -11.55 -8.92 -17.28
CA LEU A 276 -12.49 -8.05 -16.57
C LEU A 276 -12.59 -6.65 -17.21
N LEU A 277 -11.47 -6.10 -17.68
CA LEU A 277 -11.42 -4.82 -18.39
C LEU A 277 -12.24 -4.89 -19.69
N GLU A 278 -12.00 -5.90 -20.52
CA GLU A 278 -12.76 -6.16 -21.76
C GLU A 278 -14.24 -6.38 -21.47
N GLU A 279 -14.57 -7.27 -20.53
CA GLU A 279 -15.93 -7.67 -20.18
C GLU A 279 -16.79 -6.56 -19.56
N SER A 280 -16.16 -5.52 -19.02
CA SER A 280 -16.84 -4.36 -18.42
C SER A 280 -17.22 -3.29 -19.45
N GLY A 281 -16.50 -3.22 -20.58
CA GLY A 281 -16.56 -2.09 -21.52
C GLY A 281 -16.22 -0.72 -20.93
N ASN A 282 -15.78 -0.62 -19.67
CA ASN A 282 -15.70 0.64 -18.95
C ASN A 282 -14.32 1.30 -19.11
N THR A 283 -14.29 2.44 -19.80
CA THR A 283 -13.06 3.19 -20.12
C THR A 283 -12.32 3.69 -18.88
N ALA A 284 -13.03 4.01 -17.78
CA ALA A 284 -12.41 4.47 -16.52
C ALA A 284 -11.47 3.42 -15.89
N LEU A 285 -11.68 2.13 -16.17
CA LEU A 285 -10.76 1.09 -15.72
C LEU A 285 -9.43 1.08 -16.49
N ARG A 286 -9.44 1.55 -17.74
CA ARG A 286 -8.31 1.51 -18.69
C ARG A 286 -7.46 2.78 -18.67
N THR A 287 -7.94 3.89 -18.11
CA THR A 287 -7.20 5.16 -18.09
C THR A 287 -5.84 4.98 -17.42
N SER A 288 -4.78 5.04 -18.24
CA SER A 288 -3.40 5.05 -17.79
C SER A 288 -3.05 6.45 -17.30
N GLN A 289 -2.24 6.52 -16.24
CA GLN A 289 -1.81 7.79 -15.64
C GLN A 289 -0.57 8.37 -16.35
N ASP A 290 -0.47 8.20 -17.67
CA ASP A 290 0.69 8.66 -18.45
C ASP A 290 0.32 9.83 -19.36
N ASP A 291 0.78 11.00 -18.92
CA ASP A 291 0.51 12.29 -19.49
C ASP A 291 1.31 12.48 -20.80
N GLY A 292 0.65 12.22 -21.94
CA GLY A 292 1.05 12.80 -23.23
C GLY A 292 2.18 12.13 -24.04
N GLU A 293 2.37 10.80 -23.96
CA GLU A 293 3.14 10.12 -25.02
C GLU A 293 2.40 10.20 -26.38
N ASN A 294 3.13 10.53 -27.44
CA ASN A 294 2.60 10.73 -28.80
C ASN A 294 1.79 9.52 -29.31
N PRO A 295 0.60 9.72 -29.90
CA PRO A 295 -0.23 8.63 -30.44
C PRO A 295 0.39 7.87 -31.65
N PHE A 296 1.60 8.25 -32.09
CA PHE A 296 2.26 7.73 -33.29
C PHE A 296 3.31 6.63 -33.05
N VAL A 297 3.52 6.16 -31.81
CA VAL A 297 4.56 5.15 -31.47
C VAL A 297 3.95 3.89 -30.82
N ALA A 298 2.68 3.60 -31.11
CA ALA A 298 1.91 2.54 -30.44
C ALA A 298 2.07 1.12 -31.03
N GLU A 299 2.78 0.94 -32.15
CA GLU A 299 2.58 -0.24 -33.00
C GLU A 299 3.30 -1.54 -32.55
N HIS A 300 4.24 -1.47 -31.59
CA HIS A 300 5.05 -2.63 -31.17
C HIS A 300 5.29 -2.80 -29.64
N LYS A 301 4.41 -2.28 -28.76
CA LYS A 301 4.43 -2.66 -27.33
C LYS A 301 3.72 -4.02 -27.14
N GLN A 302 4.36 -4.98 -26.46
CA GLN A 302 3.77 -6.29 -26.18
C GLN A 302 2.50 -6.17 -25.30
N PRO A 303 1.44 -6.96 -25.55
CA PRO A 303 0.16 -6.83 -24.86
C PRO A 303 0.23 -7.10 -23.35
N GLU A 304 1.22 -7.88 -22.88
CA GLU A 304 1.42 -8.14 -21.44
C GLU A 304 1.83 -6.89 -20.63
N SER A 305 2.36 -5.86 -21.29
CA SER A 305 2.78 -4.62 -20.62
C SER A 305 1.63 -3.68 -20.30
N ASP A 306 0.48 -3.82 -20.97
CA ASP A 306 -0.61 -2.84 -20.92
C ASP A 306 -1.41 -2.92 -19.62
N THR A 307 -1.80 -4.13 -19.19
CA THR A 307 -2.62 -4.35 -17.98
C THR A 307 -2.00 -3.72 -16.73
N LYS A 308 -0.68 -3.76 -16.59
CA LYS A 308 0.06 -3.21 -15.45
C LYS A 308 0.04 -1.69 -15.38
N ASN A 309 -0.30 -1.01 -16.47
CA ASN A 309 -0.39 0.44 -16.56
C ASN A 309 -1.84 0.97 -16.39
N THR A 310 -2.80 0.07 -16.13
CA THR A 310 -4.20 0.44 -15.89
C THR A 310 -4.46 0.89 -14.45
N ARG A 311 -5.37 1.85 -14.28
CA ARG A 311 -5.86 2.30 -12.97
C ARG A 311 -6.41 1.15 -12.11
N LEU A 312 -7.06 0.16 -12.71
CA LEU A 312 -7.54 -1.02 -11.99
C LEU A 312 -6.39 -1.82 -11.36
N TYR A 313 -5.25 -1.97 -12.05
CA TYR A 313 -4.09 -2.67 -11.51
C TYR A 313 -3.49 -1.95 -10.30
N ASP A 314 -3.31 -0.63 -10.41
CA ASP A 314 -2.89 0.22 -9.30
C ASP A 314 -3.84 0.10 -8.10
N LEU A 315 -5.16 0.00 -8.34
CA LEU A 315 -6.16 -0.21 -7.29
C LEU A 315 -6.09 -1.61 -6.65
N VAL A 316 -5.82 -2.66 -7.43
CA VAL A 316 -5.57 -4.02 -6.90
C VAL A 316 -4.37 -3.99 -5.95
N ILE A 317 -3.27 -3.32 -6.35
CA ILE A 317 -2.08 -3.17 -5.49
C ILE A 317 -2.40 -2.33 -4.24
N ALA A 318 -3.04 -1.17 -4.39
CA ALA A 318 -3.39 -0.28 -3.27
C ALA A 318 -4.28 -0.97 -2.23
N THR A 319 -5.35 -1.66 -2.67
CA THR A 319 -6.27 -2.38 -1.78
C THR A 319 -5.61 -3.61 -1.15
N SER A 320 -4.77 -4.36 -1.90
CA SER A 320 -3.94 -5.43 -1.34
C SER A 320 -3.12 -4.92 -0.15
N MET A 321 -2.56 -3.72 -0.26
CA MET A 321 -1.64 -3.21 0.75
C MET A 321 -2.33 -2.60 1.97
N CYS A 322 -3.50 -2.00 1.80
CA CYS A 322 -4.39 -1.68 2.93
C CYS A 322 -4.67 -2.92 3.78
N MET A 323 -4.96 -4.05 3.13
CA MET A 323 -5.20 -5.34 3.77
C MET A 323 -3.98 -5.88 4.51
N VAL A 324 -2.82 -5.91 3.84
CA VAL A 324 -1.57 -6.43 4.41
C VAL A 324 -1.12 -5.63 5.62
N ILE A 325 -1.14 -4.30 5.52
CA ILE A 325 -0.77 -3.40 6.62
C ILE A 325 -1.77 -3.55 7.77
N GLY A 326 -3.08 -3.54 7.48
CA GLY A 326 -4.11 -3.72 8.50
C GLY A 326 -4.00 -5.03 9.27
N GLU A 327 -3.77 -6.15 8.59
CA GLU A 327 -3.59 -7.46 9.24
C GLU A 327 -2.30 -7.53 10.08
N TRP A 328 -1.19 -6.94 9.62
CA TRP A 328 0.04 -6.86 10.41
C TRP A 328 -0.14 -6.00 11.68
N GLN A 329 -0.76 -4.82 11.55
CA GLN A 329 -1.02 -3.94 12.70
C GLN A 329 -1.99 -4.59 13.72
N LYS A 330 -2.99 -5.36 13.26
CA LYS A 330 -3.83 -6.21 14.12
C LYS A 330 -2.99 -7.23 14.90
N ARG A 331 -2.06 -7.95 14.25
CA ARG A 331 -1.19 -8.94 14.92
C ARG A 331 -0.32 -8.30 15.99
N LEU A 332 0.31 -7.16 15.70
CA LEU A 332 1.09 -6.42 16.70
C LEU A 332 0.24 -6.00 17.89
N THR A 333 -0.98 -5.53 17.65
CA THR A 333 -1.90 -5.12 18.72
C THR A 333 -2.33 -6.31 19.58
N VAL A 334 -2.66 -7.45 18.98
CA VAL A 334 -2.97 -8.69 19.73
C VAL A 334 -1.77 -9.15 20.55
N TRP A 335 -0.56 -9.14 19.96
CA TRP A 335 0.67 -9.51 20.67
C TRP A 335 0.95 -8.56 21.85
N PHE A 336 0.82 -7.25 21.65
CA PHE A 336 0.97 -6.26 22.70
C PHE A 336 -0.05 -6.48 23.84
N LEU A 337 -1.32 -6.72 23.52
CA LEU A 337 -2.35 -7.03 24.52
C LEU A 337 -2.03 -8.31 25.33
N VAL A 338 -1.54 -9.36 24.67
CA VAL A 338 -1.12 -10.60 25.35
C VAL A 338 0.08 -10.34 26.28
N VAL A 339 1.09 -9.59 25.82
CA VAL A 339 2.25 -9.22 26.66
C VAL A 339 1.81 -8.41 27.88
N MET A 340 0.92 -7.42 27.70
CA MET A 340 0.37 -6.63 28.81
C MET A 340 -0.37 -7.51 29.83
N ILE A 341 -1.24 -8.42 29.38
CA ILE A 341 -1.99 -9.34 30.25
C ILE A 341 -1.04 -10.23 31.06
N VAL A 342 -0.03 -10.82 30.42
CA VAL A 342 0.97 -11.68 31.09
C VAL A 342 1.80 -10.89 32.11
N GLN A 343 2.18 -9.65 31.79
CA GLN A 343 2.91 -8.79 32.73
C GLN A 343 2.06 -8.41 33.95
N THR A 344 0.77 -8.09 33.75
CA THR A 344 -0.14 -7.84 34.89
C THR A 344 -0.43 -9.09 35.71
N GLY A 345 -0.53 -10.27 35.09
CA GLY A 345 -0.78 -11.54 35.79
C GLY A 345 0.36 -11.98 36.71
N ASN A 346 1.62 -11.70 36.32
CA ASN A 346 2.78 -12.01 37.13
C ASN A 346 3.04 -10.99 38.27
N GLY A 347 2.30 -9.88 38.32
CA GLY A 347 2.44 -8.84 39.34
C GLY A 347 1.62 -9.05 40.61
N MET A 348 0.78 -10.09 40.69
CA MET A 348 -0.26 -10.22 41.71
C MET A 348 -0.02 -11.37 42.72
N THR A 349 1.25 -11.64 43.06
CA THR A 349 1.65 -12.76 43.94
C THR A 349 2.53 -12.35 45.14
N ILE A 350 2.33 -11.15 45.71
CA ILE A 350 2.88 -10.81 47.04
C ILE A 350 1.86 -9.99 47.84
N ALA A 351 1.16 -10.65 48.78
CA ALA A 351 0.75 -10.16 50.11
C ALA A 351 -0.39 -11.04 50.66
N GLY A 352 -0.08 -11.96 51.59
CA GLY A 352 -1.10 -12.78 52.25
C GLY A 352 -0.55 -14.09 52.83
N GLY A 353 0.15 -14.00 53.97
CA GLY A 353 0.76 -15.19 54.59
C GLY A 353 1.74 -14.89 55.72
N GLY A 354 1.38 -13.95 56.61
CA GLY A 354 2.14 -13.65 57.83
C GLY A 354 1.18 -13.51 59.01
N ALA A 355 1.14 -14.55 59.85
CA ALA A 355 0.60 -14.58 61.21
C ALA A 355 1.35 -15.68 61.97
#